data_AF-A0A0K0F0N6-F1
#
_entry.id   AF-A0A0K0F0N6-F1
#
_cell.length_a   1.000
_cell.length_b   1.000
_cell.length_c   1.000
_cell.angle_alpha   90.00
_cell.angle_beta   90.00
_cell.angle_gamma   90.00
#
_symmetry.space_group_name_H-M   'P 1'
#
loop_
_entity.id
_entity.type
_entity.pdbx_description
1 polymer ?
#
loop_
_entity_poly.entity_id
_entity_poly.type
_entity_poly.pdbx_seq_one_letter_code
_entity_poly.pdbx_strand_id
1 'polypeptide(L)'
;MERLKIDESEKKEDLRKRAEQAYLEEKRKTNKKRRERKKEMKKYSKKHHNNNKKNIINMNISATLLIVSYLMDSYSMARQFFDCNTDNMDSFELEIPSKCSTYFNYSWHMEVKYVVRYIRNKQKCISDLKILLVTKSYVIIMGESGIPEENILLNYGNDPYTNHKKYPECLPKDKHFYKFERDLFISTEKEDYWANNELSSSTIEQNIFKKFERKNLNNDALMLGINSFLLIENLNINKEQILYQNLSNSFYVIAGFDLNNNKINIEGGKEILRNKTQHLGNEIYRQTCISKNNRLKEVRESHTPEEKVRAYLHRADVTAVSTNRENVIIVEVCKEFIPVKYFADHSIDNMCYQYIPVLTEYGHLLFVDNNNYVHHFSPSRKYLQNERYFTLYGQIPDDGHCGFHCMNVITTNDNNGHLNIRREVLTFYENMQNDISFANNHSWFFERVTSLEIDSHRNRVGHFQSTAPQENWCSDADFSVYGFQQQIRFLI
;
A
#
# COMPACT_ATOMS: atom_id res chain seq x y z
N MET A 1 26.09 83.73 -61.34
CA MET A 1 26.60 82.56 -60.60
C MET A 1 25.88 82.52 -59.25
N GLU A 2 24.58 82.23 -59.23
CA GLU A 2 23.78 82.14 -57.99
C GLU A 2 23.78 80.70 -57.51
N ARG A 3 24.52 80.42 -56.43
CA ARG A 3 24.49 79.13 -55.76
C ARG A 3 23.35 79.12 -54.74
N LEU A 4 22.34 78.30 -55.01
CA LEU A 4 21.27 77.91 -54.10
C LEU A 4 21.86 77.38 -52.78
N LYS A 5 21.78 78.19 -51.72
CA LYS A 5 21.98 77.75 -50.33
C LYS A 5 20.73 77.01 -49.90
N ILE A 6 20.68 75.71 -50.18
CA ILE A 6 19.66 74.83 -49.58
C ILE A 6 19.96 74.76 -48.08
N ASP A 7 18.98 75.12 -47.29
CA ASP A 7 19.03 75.21 -45.83
C ASP A 7 19.30 73.83 -45.22
N GLU A 8 20.50 73.63 -44.67
CA GLU A 8 20.92 72.36 -44.04
C GLU A 8 20.03 71.96 -42.85
N SER A 9 19.31 72.92 -42.25
CA SER A 9 18.40 72.64 -41.14
C SER A 9 17.21 71.78 -41.56
N GLU A 10 16.69 71.99 -42.77
CA GLU A 10 15.52 71.30 -43.28
C GLU A 10 15.82 69.84 -43.61
N LYS A 11 17.02 69.56 -44.15
CA LYS A 11 17.52 68.19 -44.38
C LYS A 11 17.74 67.42 -43.06
N LYS A 12 18.21 68.10 -42.02
CA LYS A 12 18.48 67.47 -40.73
C LYS A 12 17.18 67.08 -40.00
N GLU A 13 16.16 67.91 -40.13
CA GLU A 13 14.83 67.64 -39.56
C GLU A 13 14.12 66.50 -40.30
N ASP A 14 14.23 66.44 -41.64
CA ASP A 14 13.67 65.33 -42.43
C ASP A 14 14.34 63.98 -42.08
N LEU A 15 15.66 63.95 -41.92
CA LEU A 15 16.38 62.75 -41.48
C LEU A 15 15.94 62.28 -40.08
N ARG A 16 15.69 63.20 -39.16
CA ARG A 16 15.22 62.89 -37.81
C ARG A 16 13.83 62.25 -37.82
N LYS A 17 12.91 62.81 -38.62
CA LYS A 17 11.55 62.27 -38.78
C LYS A 17 11.54 60.86 -39.39
N ARG A 18 12.41 60.60 -40.37
CA ARG A 18 12.57 59.25 -40.97
C ARG A 18 13.12 58.23 -39.97
N ALA A 19 14.11 58.62 -39.16
CA ALA A 19 14.66 57.75 -38.11
C ALA A 19 13.62 57.41 -37.04
N GLU A 20 12.81 58.38 -36.63
CA GLU A 20 11.75 58.17 -35.63
C GLU A 20 10.63 57.27 -36.16
N GLN A 21 10.24 57.43 -37.43
CA GLN A 21 9.30 56.51 -38.09
C GLN A 21 9.84 55.08 -38.17
N ALA A 22 11.11 54.90 -38.56
CA ALA A 22 11.73 53.58 -38.64
C ALA A 22 11.76 52.87 -37.27
N TYR A 23 12.13 53.61 -36.21
CA TYR A 23 12.12 53.09 -34.84
C TYR A 23 10.71 52.67 -34.37
N LEU A 24 9.69 53.50 -34.65
CA LEU A 24 8.31 53.19 -34.32
C LEU A 24 7.80 51.95 -35.07
N GLU A 25 8.21 51.75 -36.32
CA GLU A 25 7.84 50.58 -37.11
C GLU A 25 8.48 49.29 -36.58
N GLU A 26 9.76 49.33 -36.20
CA GLU A 26 10.47 48.21 -35.60
C GLU A 26 9.86 47.81 -34.23
N LYS A 27 9.50 48.81 -33.42
CA LYS A 27 8.78 48.62 -32.16
C LYS A 27 7.42 47.96 -32.36
N ARG A 28 6.68 48.32 -33.42
CA ARG A 28 5.42 47.67 -33.80
C ARG A 28 5.63 46.20 -34.21
N LYS A 29 6.65 45.90 -35.02
CA LYS A 29 7.00 44.53 -35.43
C LYS A 29 7.35 43.65 -34.23
N THR A 30 8.16 44.17 -33.30
CA THR A 30 8.55 43.47 -32.07
C THR A 30 7.35 43.18 -31.15
N ASN A 31 6.47 44.15 -30.98
CA ASN A 31 5.25 43.99 -30.18
C ASN A 31 4.27 42.99 -30.80
N LYS A 32 4.15 42.94 -32.13
CA LYS A 32 3.34 41.93 -32.84
C LYS A 32 3.86 40.52 -32.57
N LYS A 33 5.18 40.29 -32.72
CA LYS A 33 5.84 39.00 -32.44
C LYS A 33 5.66 38.56 -30.99
N ARG A 34 5.72 39.49 -30.03
CA ARG A 34 5.46 39.22 -28.60
C ARG A 34 4.01 38.81 -28.33
N ARG A 35 3.03 39.41 -29.02
CA ARG A 35 1.61 39.04 -28.91
C ARG A 35 1.34 37.65 -29.49
N GLU A 36 1.96 37.29 -30.61
CA GLU A 36 1.84 35.96 -31.22
C GLU A 36 2.40 34.87 -30.31
N ARG A 37 3.61 35.04 -29.76
CA ARG A 37 4.20 34.11 -28.77
C ARG A 37 3.33 33.93 -27.52
N LYS A 38 2.71 35.00 -27.02
CA LYS A 38 1.76 34.90 -25.89
C LYS A 38 0.50 34.09 -26.24
N LYS A 39 0.02 34.17 -27.48
CA LYS A 39 -1.13 33.36 -27.95
C LYS A 39 -0.75 31.89 -28.07
N GLU A 40 0.44 31.57 -28.57
CA GLU A 40 0.95 30.19 -28.64
C GLU A 40 1.13 29.57 -27.25
N MET A 41 1.75 30.30 -26.32
CA MET A 41 1.90 29.83 -24.93
C MET A 41 0.56 29.55 -24.25
N LYS A 42 -0.45 30.41 -24.46
CA LYS A 42 -1.82 30.17 -23.96
C LYS A 42 -2.46 28.93 -24.58
N LYS A 43 -2.18 28.64 -25.86
CA LYS A 43 -2.68 27.44 -26.56
C LYS A 43 -2.02 26.16 -26.00
N TYR A 44 -0.71 26.19 -25.76
CA TYR A 44 0.03 25.09 -25.12
C TYR A 44 -0.42 24.84 -23.68
N SER A 45 -0.59 25.90 -22.89
CA SER A 45 -1.08 25.81 -21.50
C SER A 45 -2.49 25.20 -21.42
N LYS A 46 -3.42 25.61 -22.30
CA LYS A 46 -4.76 24.98 -22.37
C LYS A 46 -4.71 23.50 -22.76
N LYS A 47 -3.81 23.13 -23.68
CA LYS A 47 -3.60 21.72 -24.07
C LYS A 47 -3.06 20.88 -22.90
N HIS A 48 -2.10 21.42 -22.14
CA HIS A 48 -1.59 20.78 -20.93
C HIS A 48 -2.65 20.64 -19.84
N HIS A 49 -3.48 21.67 -19.62
CA HIS A 49 -4.52 21.62 -18.60
C HIS A 49 -5.60 20.58 -18.93
N ASN A 50 -5.99 20.46 -20.21
CA ASN A 50 -6.93 19.43 -20.66
C ASN A 50 -6.35 18.01 -20.56
N ASN A 51 -5.05 17.83 -20.85
CA ASN A 51 -4.37 16.54 -20.67
C ASN A 51 -4.29 16.16 -19.18
N ASN A 52 -3.97 17.11 -18.29
CA ASN A 52 -3.99 16.87 -16.85
C ASN A 52 -5.39 16.52 -16.34
N LYS A 53 -6.45 17.17 -16.84
CA LYS A 53 -7.83 16.85 -16.44
C LYS A 53 -8.24 15.44 -16.90
N LYS A 54 -7.81 15.02 -18.10
CA LYS A 54 -8.01 13.65 -18.61
C LYS A 54 -7.21 12.61 -17.79
N ASN A 55 -5.99 12.95 -17.38
CA ASN A 55 -5.18 12.10 -16.52
C ASN A 55 -5.75 11.97 -15.10
N ILE A 56 -6.33 13.03 -14.53
CA ILE A 56 -7.00 13.00 -13.21
C ILE A 56 -8.27 12.12 -13.27
N ILE A 57 -9.06 12.22 -14.35
CA ILE A 57 -10.24 11.36 -14.53
C ILE A 57 -9.83 9.89 -14.70
N ASN A 58 -8.77 9.61 -15.47
CA ASN A 58 -8.23 8.26 -15.62
C ASN A 58 -7.62 7.73 -14.31
N MET A 59 -6.96 8.56 -13.51
CA MET A 59 -6.46 8.19 -12.19
C MET A 59 -7.59 7.85 -11.22
N ASN A 60 -8.69 8.62 -11.22
CA ASN A 60 -9.83 8.32 -10.37
C ASN A 60 -10.53 7.01 -10.78
N ILE A 61 -10.67 6.76 -12.09
CA ILE A 61 -11.19 5.49 -12.60
C ILE A 61 -10.25 4.34 -12.25
N SER A 62 -8.93 4.54 -12.34
CA SER A 62 -7.92 3.54 -11.95
C SER A 62 -7.90 3.28 -10.44
N ALA A 63 -8.10 4.32 -9.62
CA ALA A 63 -8.18 4.19 -8.17
C ALA A 63 -9.47 3.48 -7.74
N THR A 64 -10.60 3.75 -8.41
CA THR A 64 -11.85 3.00 -8.17
C THR A 64 -11.72 1.54 -8.63
N LEU A 65 -11.06 1.27 -9.76
CA LEU A 65 -10.75 -0.10 -10.21
C LEU A 65 -9.77 -0.81 -9.28
N LEU A 66 -8.79 -0.09 -8.70
CA LEU A 66 -7.85 -0.61 -7.69
C LEU A 66 -8.55 -0.92 -6.36
N ILE A 67 -9.49 -0.08 -5.92
CA ILE A 67 -10.29 -0.33 -4.72
C ILE A 67 -11.22 -1.53 -4.95
N VAL A 68 -11.82 -1.65 -6.15
CA VAL A 68 -12.64 -2.80 -6.52
C VAL A 68 -11.79 -4.07 -6.66
N SER A 69 -10.54 -4.00 -7.18
CA SER A 69 -9.64 -5.15 -7.20
C SER A 69 -9.13 -5.51 -5.80
N TYR A 70 -8.88 -4.54 -4.91
CA TYR A 70 -8.54 -4.80 -3.50
C TYR A 70 -9.70 -5.44 -2.73
N LEU A 71 -10.94 -5.06 -3.04
CA LEU A 71 -12.17 -5.65 -2.47
C LEU A 71 -12.54 -6.99 -3.10
N MET A 72 -12.11 -7.26 -4.34
CA MET A 72 -12.30 -8.55 -5.01
C MET A 72 -11.20 -9.55 -4.63
N ASP A 73 -9.96 -9.10 -4.42
CA ASP A 73 -8.87 -9.91 -3.88
C ASP A 73 -9.14 -10.32 -2.43
N SER A 74 -9.80 -9.48 -1.63
CA SER A 74 -10.20 -9.85 -0.26
C SER A 74 -11.33 -10.89 -0.19
N TYR A 75 -12.11 -11.06 -1.27
CA TYR A 75 -13.19 -12.06 -1.37
C TYR A 75 -12.81 -13.32 -2.18
N SER A 76 -11.69 -13.29 -2.92
CA SER A 76 -11.17 -14.41 -3.70
C SER A 76 -9.76 -14.85 -3.26
N MET A 77 -9.35 -14.57 -2.03
CA MET A 77 -8.27 -15.35 -1.42
C MET A 77 -8.85 -16.74 -1.14
N ALA A 78 -8.51 -17.72 -1.98
CA ALA A 78 -8.46 -19.09 -1.51
C ALA A 78 -7.74 -19.05 -0.15
N ARG A 79 -8.42 -19.39 0.95
CA ARG A 79 -7.86 -19.26 2.30
C ARG A 79 -6.48 -19.92 2.30
N GLN A 80 -5.44 -19.11 2.41
CA GLN A 80 -4.07 -19.59 2.52
C GLN A 80 -3.85 -20.01 3.97
N PHE A 81 -3.50 -21.27 4.17
CA PHE A 81 -3.16 -21.79 5.48
C PHE A 81 -1.64 -21.88 5.63
N PHE A 82 -1.15 -21.77 6.86
CA PHE A 82 0.28 -21.74 7.14
C PHE A 82 0.65 -22.81 8.18
N ASP A 83 1.61 -23.66 7.87
CA ASP A 83 2.19 -24.61 8.80
C ASP A 83 3.49 -24.05 9.40
N CYS A 84 3.47 -23.77 10.70
CA CYS A 84 4.62 -23.31 11.47
C CYS A 84 5.19 -24.40 12.39
N ASN A 85 4.78 -25.66 12.25
CA ASN A 85 5.21 -26.76 13.14
C ASN A 85 6.43 -27.53 12.62
N THR A 86 7.01 -27.13 11.48
CA THR A 86 8.10 -27.91 10.88
C THR A 86 9.44 -27.57 11.50
N ASP A 87 10.17 -28.60 11.96
CA ASP A 87 11.59 -28.49 12.28
C ASP A 87 12.33 -28.05 10.99
N ASN A 88 13.06 -26.94 11.04
CA ASN A 88 13.71 -26.25 9.92
C ASN A 88 12.83 -25.25 9.13
N MET A 89 12.12 -24.35 9.84
CA MET A 89 11.65 -23.11 9.23
C MET A 89 12.83 -22.19 8.90
N ASP A 90 12.72 -21.46 7.79
CA ASP A 90 13.66 -20.37 7.51
C ASP A 90 13.40 -19.25 8.52
N SER A 91 14.47 -18.73 9.12
CA SER A 91 14.37 -17.72 10.17
C SER A 91 15.33 -16.56 9.94
N PHE A 92 14.94 -15.39 10.45
CA PHE A 92 15.76 -14.20 10.39
C PHE A 92 15.52 -13.29 11.59
N GLU A 93 16.56 -12.55 11.97
CA GLU A 93 16.42 -11.49 12.97
C GLU A 93 15.72 -10.27 12.33
N LEU A 94 14.61 -9.87 12.96
CA LEU A 94 13.94 -8.60 12.71
C LEU A 94 14.28 -7.63 13.85
N GLU A 95 14.93 -6.53 13.50
CA GLU A 95 15.09 -5.40 14.40
C GLU A 95 14.04 -4.36 14.05
N ILE A 96 13.14 -4.09 15.00
CA ILE A 96 12.12 -3.04 14.83
C ILE A 96 12.81 -1.70 15.10
N PRO A 97 12.94 -0.83 14.09
CA PRO A 97 13.67 0.42 14.23
C PRO A 97 12.98 1.35 15.22
N SER A 98 13.78 2.18 15.87
CA SER A 98 13.28 3.27 16.71
C SER A 98 12.52 4.31 15.86
N LYS A 99 11.78 5.18 16.54
CA LYS A 99 11.08 6.28 15.88
C LYS A 99 12.07 7.14 15.10
N CYS A 100 11.76 7.42 13.86
CA CYS A 100 12.51 8.41 13.09
C CYS A 100 12.11 9.82 13.53
N SER A 101 13.04 10.78 13.44
CA SER A 101 12.77 12.18 13.76
C SER A 101 12.39 12.95 12.51
N THR A 102 11.27 13.68 12.57
CA THR A 102 10.74 14.50 11.46
C THR A 102 11.42 15.88 11.35
N TYR A 103 12.29 16.22 12.31
CA TYR A 103 12.92 17.54 12.39
C TYR A 103 14.26 17.64 11.63
N PHE A 104 14.88 16.50 11.31
CA PHE A 104 16.15 16.50 10.60
C PHE A 104 15.95 16.71 9.11
N ASN A 105 16.85 17.52 8.54
CA ASN A 105 17.04 17.60 7.10
C ASN A 105 18.27 16.76 6.75
N TYR A 106 18.12 15.86 5.79
CA TYR A 106 19.18 15.02 5.26
C TYR A 106 19.63 15.53 3.89
N SER A 107 20.86 15.14 3.54
CA SER A 107 21.40 15.27 2.19
C SER A 107 20.98 14.07 1.36
N TRP A 108 20.15 14.31 0.35
CA TRP A 108 19.58 13.32 -0.57
C TRP A 108 20.20 13.42 -1.97
N HIS A 109 20.40 12.29 -2.62
CA HIS A 109 20.59 12.20 -4.07
C HIS A 109 19.64 11.16 -4.65
N MET A 110 19.47 11.19 -5.97
CA MET A 110 18.63 10.23 -6.67
C MET A 110 19.48 9.11 -7.25
N GLU A 111 18.93 7.90 -7.22
CA GLU A 111 19.48 6.74 -7.89
C GLU A 111 18.39 6.00 -8.66
N VAL A 112 18.81 5.20 -9.63
CA VAL A 112 17.94 4.29 -10.38
C VAL A 112 18.55 2.91 -10.29
N LYS A 113 18.04 2.10 -9.37
CA LYS A 113 18.61 0.79 -9.02
C LYS A 113 17.55 -0.30 -9.06
N TYR A 114 18.00 -1.54 -9.19
CA TYR A 114 17.16 -2.69 -8.91
C TYR A 114 16.96 -2.84 -7.40
N VAL A 115 15.70 -2.85 -6.98
CA VAL A 115 15.28 -3.28 -5.66
C VAL A 115 14.98 -4.77 -5.74
N VAL A 116 15.82 -5.58 -5.10
CA VAL A 116 15.68 -7.03 -5.12
C VAL A 116 14.93 -7.49 -3.87
N ARG A 117 13.79 -8.13 -4.04
CA ARG A 117 13.05 -8.81 -2.97
C ARG A 117 13.40 -10.29 -2.97
N TYR A 118 13.86 -10.80 -1.84
CA TYR A 118 14.08 -12.22 -1.66
C TYR A 118 12.80 -12.91 -1.13
N ILE A 119 12.31 -13.89 -1.88
CA ILE A 119 11.17 -14.73 -1.49
C ILE A 119 11.72 -15.99 -0.85
N ARG A 120 11.79 -15.98 0.48
CA ARG A 120 12.33 -17.07 1.32
C ARG A 120 11.75 -18.44 0.99
N ASN A 121 10.42 -18.57 0.97
CA ASN A 121 9.72 -19.84 0.71
C ASN A 121 10.06 -20.46 -0.65
N LYS A 122 10.44 -19.64 -1.64
CA LYS A 122 10.79 -20.10 -2.99
C LYS A 122 12.29 -20.07 -3.25
N GLN A 123 13.08 -19.57 -2.29
CA GLN A 123 14.51 -19.26 -2.43
C GLN A 123 14.82 -18.50 -3.73
N LYS A 124 13.96 -17.54 -4.10
CA LYS A 124 14.05 -16.80 -5.37
C LYS A 124 14.12 -15.30 -5.13
N CYS A 125 14.89 -14.62 -5.97
CA CYS A 125 14.96 -13.17 -6.00
C CYS A 125 14.02 -12.64 -7.10
N ILE A 126 13.22 -11.63 -6.78
CA ILE A 126 12.51 -10.82 -7.77
C ILE A 126 13.11 -9.42 -7.72
N SER A 127 13.36 -8.81 -8.87
CA SER A 127 14.00 -7.51 -8.96
C SER A 127 13.15 -6.54 -9.77
N ASP A 128 12.87 -5.37 -9.19
CA ASP A 128 12.17 -4.30 -9.87
C ASP A 128 13.05 -3.06 -9.93
N LEU A 129 13.11 -2.40 -11.09
CA LEU A 129 13.82 -1.14 -11.20
C LEU A 129 13.00 -0.02 -10.54
N LYS A 130 13.61 0.73 -9.63
CA LYS A 130 12.96 1.84 -8.92
C LYS A 130 13.83 3.08 -8.93
N ILE A 131 13.17 4.23 -8.84
CA ILE A 131 13.86 5.49 -8.53
C ILE A 131 13.95 5.58 -7.01
N LEU A 132 15.14 5.88 -6.51
CA LEU A 132 15.44 5.94 -5.10
C LEU A 132 15.86 7.36 -4.73
N LEU A 133 15.52 7.79 -3.52
CA LEU A 133 16.20 8.89 -2.84
C LEU A 133 17.08 8.28 -1.76
N VAL A 134 18.37 8.53 -1.84
CA VAL A 134 19.37 7.90 -0.98
C VAL A 134 20.05 8.95 -0.12
N THR A 135 20.26 8.60 1.13
CA THR A 135 21.11 9.34 2.07
C THR A 135 21.95 8.36 2.88
N LYS A 136 22.86 8.89 3.71
CA LYS A 136 23.72 8.09 4.58
C LYS A 136 22.91 7.21 5.53
N SER A 137 21.75 7.66 5.99
CA SER A 137 20.98 6.95 7.01
C SER A 137 19.77 6.19 6.48
N TYR A 138 19.25 6.55 5.29
CA TYR A 138 17.98 6.05 4.79
C TYR A 138 18.00 5.87 3.28
N VAL A 139 17.08 5.03 2.80
CA VAL A 139 16.70 4.94 1.39
C VAL A 139 15.19 5.10 1.30
N ILE A 140 14.71 5.93 0.38
CA ILE A 140 13.30 6.03 0.05
C ILE A 140 13.11 5.43 -1.33
N ILE A 141 12.30 4.38 -1.43
CA ILE A 141 11.79 3.90 -2.71
C ILE A 141 10.67 4.85 -3.12
N MET A 142 10.85 5.56 -4.24
CA MET A 142 9.81 6.43 -4.75
C MET A 142 8.69 5.59 -5.38
N GLY A 143 7.45 5.90 -4.98
CA GLY A 143 6.25 5.36 -5.58
C GLY A 143 6.01 5.87 -6.99
N GLU A 144 5.06 5.27 -7.70
CA GLU A 144 4.60 5.76 -8.98
C GLU A 144 3.86 7.10 -8.80
N SER A 145 4.22 8.10 -9.60
CA SER A 145 3.68 9.46 -9.49
C SER A 145 2.15 9.48 -9.45
N GLY A 146 1.58 10.11 -8.41
CA GLY A 146 0.15 10.35 -8.28
C GLY A 146 -0.49 9.72 -7.04
N ILE A 147 0.22 8.86 -6.32
CA ILE A 147 -0.29 8.20 -5.11
C ILE A 147 0.71 8.44 -3.95
N PRO A 148 0.42 9.36 -3.02
CA PRO A 148 1.30 9.69 -1.89
C PRO A 148 1.65 8.51 -0.96
N GLU A 149 0.88 7.42 -1.01
CA GLU A 149 0.97 6.26 -0.11
C GLU A 149 2.00 5.20 -0.55
N GLU A 150 2.65 5.36 -1.71
CA GLU A 150 3.57 4.35 -2.25
C GLU A 150 5.05 4.54 -1.85
N ASN A 151 5.43 5.68 -1.26
CA ASN A 151 6.82 5.91 -0.87
C ASN A 151 7.19 5.06 0.34
N ILE A 152 8.28 4.28 0.24
CA ILE A 152 8.72 3.38 1.31
C ILE A 152 10.04 3.89 1.88
N LEU A 153 10.02 4.29 3.17
CA LEU A 153 11.22 4.65 3.93
C LEU A 153 11.88 3.41 4.55
N LEU A 154 13.09 3.13 4.08
CA LEU A 154 13.91 2.01 4.49
C LEU A 154 15.09 2.46 5.36
N ASN A 155 15.34 1.70 6.43
CA ASN A 155 16.56 1.79 7.23
C ASN A 155 17.58 0.78 6.73
N TYR A 156 18.84 1.18 6.66
CA TYR A 156 19.92 0.22 6.48
C TYR A 156 19.89 -0.80 7.62
N GLY A 157 19.91 -2.08 7.30
CA GLY A 157 20.04 -3.12 8.31
C GLY A 157 21.38 -3.00 9.05
N ASN A 158 21.40 -3.44 10.30
CA ASN A 158 22.59 -3.44 11.15
C ASN A 158 23.66 -4.48 10.74
N ASP A 159 23.45 -5.24 9.66
CA ASP A 159 24.41 -6.27 9.23
C ASP A 159 25.70 -5.60 8.74
N PRO A 160 26.81 -5.68 9.51
CA PRO A 160 28.00 -4.94 9.21
C PRO A 160 28.72 -5.61 8.04
N TYR A 161 28.47 -5.15 6.82
CA TYR A 161 29.33 -5.13 5.62
C TYR A 161 30.19 -6.35 5.21
N THR A 162 30.26 -7.46 5.94
CA THR A 162 31.52 -8.24 5.96
C THR A 162 31.40 -9.72 5.65
N ASN A 163 30.20 -10.29 5.45
CA ASN A 163 30.12 -11.69 5.03
C ASN A 163 29.10 -11.93 3.94
N HIS A 164 29.59 -11.91 2.69
CA HIS A 164 28.84 -12.34 1.51
C HIS A 164 28.23 -13.75 1.64
N LYS A 165 28.71 -14.55 2.61
CA LYS A 165 28.20 -15.88 2.96
C LYS A 165 26.74 -15.89 3.45
N LYS A 166 26.18 -14.75 3.86
CA LYS A 166 24.78 -14.65 4.35
C LYS A 166 23.78 -14.12 3.32
N TYR A 167 24.22 -13.74 2.11
CA TYR A 167 23.29 -13.30 1.08
C TYR A 167 22.62 -14.47 0.38
N PRO A 168 21.37 -14.30 -0.08
CA PRO A 168 20.73 -15.25 -0.98
C PRO A 168 21.62 -15.56 -2.19
N GLU A 169 21.70 -16.83 -2.59
CA GLU A 169 22.51 -17.27 -3.74
C GLU A 169 22.09 -16.62 -5.06
N CYS A 170 20.83 -16.17 -5.14
CA CYS A 170 20.28 -15.48 -6.31
C CYS A 170 20.76 -14.03 -6.47
N LEU A 171 21.49 -13.45 -5.49
CA LEU A 171 22.07 -12.12 -5.64
C LEU A 171 23.39 -12.16 -6.42
N PRO A 172 23.61 -11.22 -7.36
CA PRO A 172 24.89 -11.08 -8.06
C PRO A 172 26.05 -10.86 -7.06
N LYS A 173 27.13 -11.64 -7.21
CA LYS A 173 28.31 -11.58 -6.32
C LYS A 173 29.28 -10.44 -6.66
N ASP A 174 29.13 -9.84 -7.83
CA ASP A 174 29.94 -8.73 -8.35
C ASP A 174 29.49 -7.36 -7.83
N LYS A 175 28.34 -7.30 -7.15
CA LYS A 175 27.79 -6.06 -6.57
C LYS A 175 27.71 -6.15 -5.04
N HIS A 176 27.89 -5.01 -4.40
CA HIS A 176 27.64 -4.86 -2.97
C HIS A 176 26.16 -4.53 -2.75
N PHE A 177 25.47 -5.34 -1.94
CA PHE A 177 24.05 -5.15 -1.62
C PHE A 177 23.87 -4.83 -0.14
N TYR A 178 23.07 -3.81 0.16
CA TYR A 178 22.58 -3.56 1.49
C TYR A 178 21.30 -4.34 1.74
N LYS A 179 21.20 -4.98 2.90
CA LYS A 179 19.94 -5.58 3.38
C LYS A 179 19.09 -4.51 4.06
N PHE A 180 17.82 -4.47 3.71
CA PHE A 180 16.79 -3.65 4.33
C PHE A 180 15.69 -4.55 4.90
N GLU A 181 14.76 -3.93 5.60
CA GLU A 181 13.53 -4.57 6.09
C GLU A 181 12.78 -5.28 4.94
N ARG A 182 11.93 -6.27 5.27
CA ARG A 182 11.11 -7.03 4.30
C ARG A 182 11.92 -7.80 3.25
N ASP A 183 13.10 -8.28 3.61
CA ASP A 183 14.02 -9.03 2.73
C ASP A 183 14.31 -8.29 1.40
N LEU A 184 14.42 -6.96 1.50
CA LEU A 184 14.82 -6.11 0.38
C LEU A 184 16.34 -5.95 0.35
N PHE A 185 16.91 -6.01 -0.84
CA PHE A 185 18.32 -5.84 -1.10
C PHE A 185 18.54 -4.82 -2.20
N ILE A 186 19.39 -3.81 -1.95
CA ILE A 186 19.64 -2.73 -2.91
C ILE A 186 21.13 -2.39 -2.93
N SER A 187 21.69 -2.20 -4.11
CA SER A 187 23.08 -1.76 -4.32
C SER A 187 23.14 -0.22 -4.46
N THR A 188 23.05 0.49 -3.34
CA THR A 188 23.03 1.96 -3.29
C THR A 188 24.41 2.56 -3.07
N GLU A 189 24.58 3.84 -3.41
CA GLU A 189 25.78 4.63 -3.09
C GLU A 189 25.48 5.54 -1.90
N LYS A 190 25.83 5.08 -0.70
CA LYS A 190 25.47 5.73 0.57
C LYS A 190 26.26 7.01 0.87
N GLU A 191 27.43 7.18 0.27
CA GLU A 191 28.31 8.32 0.54
C GLU A 191 27.69 9.65 0.10
N ASP A 192 28.15 10.76 0.69
CA ASP A 192 27.61 12.11 0.44
C ASP A 192 27.90 12.57 -1.00
N TYR A 193 27.09 12.08 -1.94
CA TYR A 193 27.21 12.27 -3.38
C TYR A 193 27.41 13.74 -3.77
N TRP A 194 26.63 14.65 -3.18
CA TRP A 194 26.75 16.09 -3.43
C TRP A 194 27.86 16.78 -2.66
N ALA A 195 28.46 16.16 -1.63
CA ALA A 195 29.59 16.74 -0.91
C ALA A 195 30.88 16.63 -1.72
N ASN A 196 31.01 15.60 -2.55
CA ASN A 196 32.19 15.38 -3.40
C ASN A 196 32.12 16.14 -4.74
N ASN A 197 31.02 16.85 -5.03
CA ASN A 197 30.76 17.58 -6.29
C ASN A 197 30.85 16.73 -7.58
N GLU A 198 30.89 15.40 -7.45
CA GLU A 198 31.00 14.48 -8.57
C GLU A 198 29.65 13.85 -8.90
N LEU A 199 29.22 14.03 -10.16
CA LEU A 199 28.07 13.34 -10.71
C LEU A 199 28.51 11.98 -11.25
N SER A 200 28.19 10.91 -10.54
CA SER A 200 28.54 9.57 -10.98
C SER A 200 27.41 8.87 -11.75
N SER A 201 27.73 8.34 -12.92
CA SER A 201 26.81 7.46 -13.68
C SER A 201 26.49 6.15 -12.95
N SER A 202 27.27 5.78 -11.93
CA SER A 202 27.05 4.54 -11.17
C SER A 202 25.75 4.58 -10.37
N THR A 203 25.21 5.77 -10.09
CA THR A 203 23.87 5.98 -9.50
C THR A 203 22.73 5.43 -10.35
N ILE A 204 22.98 5.12 -11.63
CA ILE A 204 22.01 4.57 -12.56
C ILE A 204 22.50 3.20 -13.03
N GLU A 205 21.61 2.20 -13.00
CA GLU A 205 21.91 0.88 -13.56
C GLU A 205 22.39 0.98 -15.01
N GLN A 206 23.50 0.30 -15.33
CA GLN A 206 24.23 0.50 -16.60
C GLN A 206 23.40 0.20 -17.85
N ASN A 207 22.52 -0.80 -17.77
CA ASN A 207 21.59 -1.13 -18.85
C ASN A 207 20.52 -0.05 -19.06
N ILE A 208 20.17 0.70 -18.01
CA ILE A 208 19.24 1.84 -18.07
C ILE A 208 19.98 3.10 -18.52
N PHE A 209 21.20 3.34 -18.02
CA PHE A 209 22.03 4.47 -18.41
C PHE A 209 22.25 4.52 -19.93
N LYS A 210 22.46 3.36 -20.57
CA LYS A 210 22.62 3.23 -22.03
C LYS A 210 21.38 3.62 -22.85
N LYS A 211 20.19 3.69 -22.24
CA LYS A 211 18.95 4.10 -22.92
C LYS A 211 18.87 5.61 -23.13
N PHE A 212 19.66 6.41 -22.40
CA PHE A 212 19.62 7.86 -22.52
C PHE A 212 20.44 8.36 -23.71
N GLU A 213 19.81 9.13 -24.60
CA GLU A 213 20.50 9.72 -25.74
C GLU A 213 21.48 10.80 -25.29
N ARG A 214 22.78 10.52 -25.45
CA ARG A 214 23.87 11.38 -24.99
C ARG A 214 24.11 12.61 -25.87
N LYS A 215 23.98 12.47 -27.20
CA LYS A 215 24.50 13.43 -28.21
C LYS A 215 25.94 13.86 -27.87
N ASN A 216 26.26 15.15 -28.00
CA ASN A 216 27.58 15.71 -27.72
C ASN A 216 27.75 16.12 -26.24
N LEU A 217 26.90 15.66 -25.31
CA LEU A 217 27.04 16.02 -23.90
C LEU A 217 28.21 15.28 -23.24
N ASN A 218 28.94 15.99 -22.39
CA ASN A 218 29.85 15.38 -21.43
C ASN A 218 29.07 14.65 -20.32
N ASN A 219 29.75 13.88 -19.48
CA ASN A 219 29.08 13.08 -18.45
C ASN A 219 28.29 13.96 -17.47
N ASP A 220 28.86 15.07 -17.01
CA ASP A 220 28.20 15.98 -16.06
C ASP A 220 26.89 16.53 -16.62
N ALA A 221 26.92 17.09 -17.83
CA ALA A 221 25.73 17.62 -18.47
C ALA A 221 24.69 16.51 -18.74
N LEU A 222 25.13 15.32 -19.17
CA LEU A 222 24.21 14.20 -19.34
C LEU A 222 23.53 13.82 -18.01
N MET A 223 24.30 13.72 -16.92
CA MET A 223 23.78 13.39 -15.60
C MET A 223 22.84 14.47 -15.06
N LEU A 224 23.09 15.75 -15.32
CA LEU A 224 22.15 16.83 -15.00
C LEU A 224 20.84 16.68 -15.77
N GLY A 225 20.92 16.35 -17.06
CA GLY A 225 19.75 16.08 -17.89
C GLY A 225 18.94 14.89 -17.36
N ILE A 226 19.60 13.80 -16.99
CA ILE A 226 18.93 12.61 -16.44
C ILE A 226 18.30 12.91 -15.08
N ASN A 227 19.02 13.52 -14.14
CA ASN A 227 18.46 13.89 -12.83
C ASN A 227 17.26 14.82 -12.97
N SER A 228 17.32 15.79 -13.89
CA SER A 228 16.19 16.66 -14.19
C SER A 228 14.99 15.91 -14.73
N PHE A 229 15.24 14.94 -15.62
CA PHE A 229 14.21 14.07 -16.16
C PHE A 229 13.53 13.24 -15.07
N LEU A 230 14.31 12.62 -14.17
CA LEU A 230 13.79 11.80 -13.07
C LEU A 230 12.97 12.59 -12.04
N LEU A 231 13.21 13.90 -11.89
CA LEU A 231 12.42 14.77 -11.00
C LEU A 231 11.03 15.12 -11.55
N ILE A 232 10.84 15.04 -12.88
CA ILE A 232 9.57 15.43 -13.53
C ILE A 232 8.79 14.22 -14.01
N GLU A 233 9.48 13.22 -14.54
CA GLU A 233 8.89 12.09 -15.25
C GLU A 233 9.20 10.77 -14.52
N ASN A 234 8.22 9.87 -14.47
CA ASN A 234 8.51 8.49 -14.06
C ASN A 234 9.30 7.77 -15.13
N LEU A 235 10.20 6.88 -14.70
CA LEU A 235 10.90 5.98 -15.60
C LEU A 235 9.95 4.93 -16.17
N ASN A 236 9.67 5.04 -17.46
CA ASN A 236 9.04 3.96 -18.21
C ASN A 236 10.13 3.03 -18.79
N ILE A 237 10.34 1.91 -18.12
CA ILE A 237 11.38 0.92 -18.44
C ILE A 237 11.16 0.29 -19.83
N ASN A 238 9.91 0.25 -20.30
CA ASN A 238 9.55 -0.35 -21.59
C ASN A 238 9.99 0.50 -22.78
N LYS A 239 10.36 1.77 -22.58
CA LYS A 239 10.94 2.57 -23.66
C LYS A 239 12.34 2.04 -23.99
N GLU A 240 12.57 1.79 -25.27
CA GLU A 240 13.89 1.38 -25.77
C GLU A 240 14.92 2.50 -25.60
N GLN A 241 14.51 3.76 -25.82
CA GLN A 241 15.37 4.93 -25.74
C GLN A 241 14.65 6.12 -25.10
N ILE A 242 15.41 6.92 -24.35
CA ILE A 242 14.98 8.21 -23.79
C ILE A 242 15.69 9.30 -24.58
N LEU A 243 14.91 10.04 -25.36
CA LEU A 243 15.41 11.05 -26.30
C LEU A 243 16.02 12.26 -25.57
N TYR A 244 17.05 12.84 -26.16
CA TYR A 244 17.73 14.03 -25.69
C TYR A 244 16.76 15.19 -25.46
N GLN A 245 15.73 15.32 -26.31
CA GLN A 245 14.75 16.40 -26.18
C GLN A 245 14.01 16.33 -24.85
N ASN A 246 13.77 15.13 -24.30
CA ASN A 246 13.14 14.97 -22.99
C ASN A 246 14.08 15.45 -21.90
N LEU A 247 15.37 15.07 -21.96
CA LEU A 247 16.39 15.53 -21.01
C LEU A 247 16.54 17.05 -21.03
N SER A 248 16.66 17.62 -22.23
CA SER A 248 16.80 19.06 -22.44
C SER A 248 15.57 19.83 -21.96
N ASN A 249 14.36 19.33 -22.25
CA ASN A 249 13.11 19.96 -21.81
C ASN A 249 12.98 19.92 -20.29
N SER A 250 13.20 18.75 -19.67
CA SER A 250 13.12 18.58 -18.21
C SER A 250 14.14 19.47 -17.50
N PHE A 251 15.38 19.52 -18.00
CA PHE A 251 16.41 20.40 -17.46
C PHE A 251 16.02 21.87 -17.58
N TYR A 252 15.55 22.32 -18.76
CA TYR A 252 15.12 23.71 -18.95
C TYR A 252 13.95 24.09 -18.03
N VAL A 253 12.99 23.18 -17.82
CA VAL A 253 11.85 23.40 -16.92
C VAL A 253 12.31 23.61 -15.47
N ILE A 254 13.33 22.87 -15.02
CA ILE A 254 13.84 22.98 -13.64
C ILE A 254 14.81 24.15 -13.48
N ALA A 255 15.80 24.25 -14.37
CA ALA A 255 16.93 25.18 -14.25
C ALA A 255 16.67 26.55 -14.88
N GLY A 256 15.75 26.63 -15.86
CA GLY A 256 15.42 27.88 -16.57
C GLY A 256 16.39 28.24 -17.70
N PHE A 257 17.34 27.38 -18.04
CA PHE A 257 18.31 27.57 -19.13
C PHE A 257 18.65 26.25 -19.84
N ASP A 258 19.33 26.35 -20.99
CA ASP A 258 19.57 25.20 -21.87
C ASP A 258 20.60 24.23 -21.30
N LEU A 259 20.32 22.93 -21.51
CA LEU A 259 21.24 21.84 -21.21
C LEU A 259 22.39 21.81 -22.23
N ASN A 260 23.62 22.03 -21.78
CA ASN A 260 24.81 22.02 -22.62
C ASN A 260 26.10 21.79 -21.79
N ASN A 261 27.26 21.72 -22.46
CA ASN A 261 28.56 21.49 -21.81
C ASN A 261 29.21 22.76 -21.23
N ASN A 262 28.51 23.90 -21.17
CA ASN A 262 29.06 25.11 -20.60
C ASN A 262 29.26 24.93 -19.10
N LYS A 263 30.48 25.19 -18.60
CA LYS A 263 30.84 24.99 -17.19
C LYS A 263 29.95 25.80 -16.23
N ILE A 264 29.56 27.02 -16.59
CA ILE A 264 28.68 27.86 -15.76
C ILE A 264 27.29 27.24 -15.68
N ASN A 265 26.75 26.76 -16.80
CA ASN A 265 25.46 26.07 -16.84
C ASN A 265 25.50 24.75 -16.05
N ILE A 266 26.61 24.01 -16.11
CA ILE A 266 26.78 22.77 -15.35
C ILE A 266 26.76 23.06 -13.85
N GLU A 267 27.59 23.98 -13.37
CA GLU A 267 27.67 24.29 -11.93
C GLU A 267 26.37 24.90 -11.40
N GLY A 268 25.77 25.84 -12.14
CA GLY A 268 24.45 26.38 -11.78
C GLY A 268 23.35 25.31 -11.80
N GLY A 269 23.42 24.37 -12.75
CA GLY A 269 22.50 23.24 -12.84
C GLY A 269 22.64 22.27 -11.66
N LYS A 270 23.88 21.97 -11.25
CA LYS A 270 24.17 21.15 -10.06
C LYS A 270 23.55 21.78 -8.81
N GLU A 271 23.75 23.07 -8.60
CA GLU A 271 23.20 23.77 -7.43
C GLU A 271 21.67 23.73 -7.40
N ILE A 272 21.02 24.06 -8.52
CA ILE A 272 19.56 24.06 -8.63
C ILE A 272 18.99 22.66 -8.39
N LEU A 273 19.55 21.63 -9.06
CA LEU A 273 19.07 20.25 -8.91
C LEU A 273 19.34 19.69 -7.52
N ARG A 274 20.49 20.02 -6.92
CA ARG A 274 20.78 19.68 -5.53
C ARG A 274 19.69 20.25 -4.63
N ASN A 275 19.42 21.55 -4.70
CA ASN A 275 18.40 22.20 -3.87
C ASN A 275 17.00 21.59 -4.07
N LYS A 276 16.62 21.29 -5.31
CA LYS A 276 15.35 20.62 -5.63
C LYS A 276 15.27 19.21 -5.07
N THR A 277 16.33 18.42 -5.22
CA THR A 277 16.42 17.05 -4.69
C THR A 277 16.40 17.05 -3.17
N GLN A 278 17.10 18.00 -2.52
CA GLN A 278 17.08 18.16 -1.07
C GLN A 278 15.69 18.50 -0.55
N HIS A 279 15.01 19.44 -1.21
CA HIS A 279 13.65 19.80 -0.84
C HIS A 279 12.71 18.60 -0.96
N LEU A 280 12.70 17.94 -2.13
CA LEU A 280 11.86 16.78 -2.40
C LEU A 280 12.13 15.63 -1.41
N GLY A 281 13.40 15.27 -1.21
CA GLY A 281 13.78 14.18 -0.33
C GLY A 281 13.40 14.44 1.13
N ASN A 282 13.60 15.66 1.62
CA ASN A 282 13.22 16.01 2.99
C ASN A 282 11.70 16.08 3.18
N GLU A 283 10.95 16.54 2.17
CA GLU A 283 9.50 16.53 2.18
C GLU A 283 8.95 15.09 2.25
N ILE A 284 9.40 14.21 1.35
CA ILE A 284 8.96 12.81 1.33
C ILE A 284 9.41 12.08 2.61
N TYR A 285 10.62 12.33 3.08
CA TYR A 285 11.12 11.77 4.34
C TYR A 285 10.21 12.12 5.52
N ARG A 286 9.81 13.40 5.67
CA ARG A 286 8.93 13.81 6.76
C ARG A 286 7.60 13.06 6.71
N GLN A 287 6.99 12.96 5.53
CA GLN A 287 5.70 12.27 5.36
C GLN A 287 5.81 10.77 5.66
N THR A 288 6.79 10.10 5.05
CA THR A 288 7.03 8.67 5.25
C THR A 288 7.46 8.34 6.67
N CYS A 289 8.22 9.24 7.32
CA CYS A 289 8.61 9.11 8.72
C CYS A 289 7.40 9.22 9.67
N ILE A 290 6.47 10.16 9.42
CA ILE A 290 5.22 10.25 10.20
C ILE A 290 4.42 8.95 10.05
N SER A 291 4.25 8.46 8.82
CA SER A 291 3.55 7.20 8.54
C SER A 291 4.21 6.00 9.26
N LYS A 292 5.54 5.88 9.16
CA LYS A 292 6.31 4.83 9.86
C LYS A 292 6.17 4.93 11.37
N ASN A 293 6.23 6.13 11.94
CA ASN A 293 6.06 6.36 13.37
C ASN A 293 4.64 6.04 13.87
N ASN A 294 3.61 6.22 13.03
CA ASN A 294 2.24 5.82 13.35
C ASN A 294 2.09 4.30 13.35
N ARG A 295 2.65 3.59 12.36
CA ARG A 295 2.69 2.11 12.36
C ARG A 295 3.42 1.55 13.59
N LEU A 296 4.49 2.21 14.02
CA LEU A 296 5.19 1.84 15.26
C LEU A 296 4.33 2.01 16.53
N LYS A 297 3.21 2.74 16.50
CA LYS A 297 2.26 2.77 17.63
C LYS A 297 1.46 1.48 17.69
N GLU A 298 0.94 1.00 16.56
CA GLU A 298 0.22 -0.28 16.45
C GLU A 298 1.07 -1.46 16.94
N VAL A 299 2.37 -1.45 16.59
CA VAL A 299 3.34 -2.45 17.06
C VAL A 299 3.58 -2.36 18.58
N ARG A 300 3.50 -1.17 19.19
CA ARG A 300 3.63 -1.03 20.65
C ARG A 300 2.39 -1.51 21.40
N GLU A 301 1.23 -1.41 20.77
CA GLU A 301 -0.07 -1.84 21.31
C GLU A 301 -0.28 -3.36 21.15
N SER A 302 0.50 -4.01 20.27
CA SER A 302 0.50 -5.47 20.11
C SER A 302 1.10 -6.17 21.33
N HIS A 303 0.49 -7.27 21.77
CA HIS A 303 0.84 -7.93 23.03
C HIS A 303 1.83 -9.09 22.82
N THR A 304 1.69 -9.83 21.72
CA THR A 304 2.56 -10.97 21.43
C THR A 304 3.67 -10.62 20.42
N PRO A 305 4.83 -11.31 20.46
CA PRO A 305 5.86 -11.16 19.43
C PRO A 305 5.32 -11.37 18.01
N GLU A 306 4.40 -12.31 17.83
CA GLU A 306 3.78 -12.66 16.56
C GLU A 306 2.93 -11.50 16.03
N GLU A 307 2.07 -10.94 16.88
CA GLU A 307 1.26 -9.75 16.54
C GLU A 307 2.15 -8.59 16.11
N LYS A 308 3.24 -8.33 16.85
CA LYS A 308 4.21 -7.27 16.54
C LYS A 308 4.85 -7.46 15.17
N VAL A 309 5.33 -8.67 14.89
CA VAL A 309 6.00 -8.98 13.61
C VAL A 309 5.01 -8.87 12.45
N ARG A 310 3.79 -9.38 12.60
CA ARG A 310 2.76 -9.31 11.56
C ARG A 310 2.31 -7.88 11.29
N ALA A 311 2.09 -7.09 12.35
CA ALA A 311 1.76 -5.68 12.24
C ALA A 311 2.88 -4.89 11.54
N TYR A 312 4.15 -5.19 11.86
CA TYR A 312 5.29 -4.50 11.29
C TYR A 312 5.59 -4.89 9.82
N LEU A 313 5.60 -6.19 9.53
CA LEU A 313 5.94 -6.72 8.21
C LEU A 313 4.76 -6.72 7.24
N HIS A 314 3.53 -6.63 7.74
CA HIS A 314 2.28 -6.82 6.99
C HIS A 314 2.25 -8.15 6.22
N ARG A 315 2.66 -9.25 6.86
CA ARG A 315 2.51 -10.61 6.31
C ARG A 315 1.88 -11.55 7.33
N ALA A 316 1.11 -12.52 6.85
CA ALA A 316 0.49 -13.55 7.65
C ALA A 316 1.27 -14.88 7.65
N ASP A 317 2.33 -15.01 6.86
CA ASP A 317 3.14 -16.24 6.74
C ASP A 317 4.27 -16.32 7.79
N VAL A 318 4.13 -15.64 8.93
CA VAL A 318 5.22 -15.51 9.93
C VAL A 318 4.75 -15.79 11.35
N THR A 319 5.63 -16.46 12.09
CA THR A 319 5.60 -16.56 13.55
C THR A 319 6.86 -15.94 14.13
N ALA A 320 6.92 -15.81 15.45
CA ALA A 320 7.93 -15.03 16.12
C ALA A 320 8.33 -15.62 17.45
N VAL A 321 9.63 -15.69 17.71
CA VAL A 321 10.20 -16.01 19.01
C VAL A 321 10.91 -14.76 19.51
N SER A 322 10.45 -14.20 20.63
CA SER A 322 11.12 -13.05 21.24
C SER A 322 12.53 -13.43 21.69
N THR A 323 13.50 -12.55 21.46
CA THR A 323 14.85 -12.72 22.00
C THR A 323 15.02 -11.95 23.31
N ASN A 324 16.07 -12.28 24.07
CA ASN A 324 16.45 -11.51 25.27
C ASN A 324 17.04 -10.12 24.95
N ARG A 325 17.22 -9.76 23.67
CA ARG A 325 17.70 -8.45 23.25
C ARG A 325 16.52 -7.51 23.00
N GLU A 326 16.60 -6.30 23.54
CA GLU A 326 15.57 -5.28 23.32
C GLU A 326 15.38 -5.02 21.81
N ASN A 327 14.13 -5.06 21.35
CA ASN A 327 13.68 -4.79 19.97
C ASN A 327 14.17 -5.75 18.86
N VAL A 328 14.79 -6.88 19.22
CA VAL A 328 15.15 -7.93 18.25
C VAL A 328 14.22 -9.13 18.43
N ILE A 329 13.57 -9.53 17.33
CA ILE A 329 12.65 -10.67 17.27
C ILE A 329 13.19 -11.67 16.26
N ILE A 330 13.27 -12.95 16.62
CA ILE A 330 13.52 -14.01 15.65
C ILE A 330 12.20 -14.28 14.94
N VAL A 331 12.16 -14.00 13.65
CA VAL A 331 11.00 -14.27 12.80
C VAL A 331 11.23 -15.60 12.10
N GLU A 332 10.25 -16.48 12.18
CA GLU A 332 10.24 -17.75 11.47
C GLU A 332 9.16 -17.68 10.38
N VAL A 333 9.52 -18.12 9.18
CA VAL A 333 8.62 -18.09 8.02
C VAL A 333 7.93 -19.45 7.90
N CYS A 334 6.61 -19.42 8.03
CA CYS A 334 5.77 -20.60 7.95
C CYS A 334 5.58 -21.05 6.49
N LYS A 335 5.39 -22.35 6.30
CA LYS A 335 5.19 -22.93 4.97
C LYS A 335 3.74 -22.82 4.57
N GLU A 336 3.49 -22.53 3.30
CA GLU A 336 2.13 -22.58 2.76
C GLU A 336 1.60 -24.02 2.84
N PHE A 337 0.39 -24.16 3.39
CA PHE A 337 -0.28 -25.43 3.57
C PHE A 337 -1.53 -25.48 2.72
N ILE A 338 -1.64 -26.52 1.89
CA ILE A 338 -2.77 -26.74 1.00
C ILE A 338 -3.49 -28.02 1.46
N PRO A 339 -4.63 -27.92 2.13
CA PRO A 339 -5.40 -29.09 2.52
C PRO A 339 -6.08 -29.73 1.31
N VAL A 340 -6.19 -31.05 1.33
CA VAL A 340 -7.02 -31.79 0.37
C VAL A 340 -8.50 -31.57 0.65
N LYS A 341 -8.85 -31.44 1.93
CA LYS A 341 -10.22 -31.20 2.39
C LYS A 341 -10.20 -30.42 3.69
N TYR A 342 -11.18 -29.55 3.89
CA TYR A 342 -11.42 -28.91 5.18
C TYR A 342 -12.91 -28.96 5.54
N PHE A 343 -13.18 -28.95 6.84
CA PHE A 343 -14.51 -29.08 7.42
C PHE A 343 -14.93 -27.71 7.97
N ALA A 344 -15.52 -26.88 7.11
CA ALA A 344 -15.82 -25.48 7.39
C ALA A 344 -16.80 -25.28 8.55
N ASP A 345 -17.59 -26.30 8.85
CA ASP A 345 -18.53 -26.39 9.97
C ASP A 345 -17.87 -26.81 11.29
N HIS A 346 -16.54 -26.96 11.29
CA HIS A 346 -15.76 -27.38 12.44
C HIS A 346 -16.09 -28.79 12.99
N SER A 347 -16.64 -29.71 12.17
CA SER A 347 -17.13 -31.00 12.67
C SER A 347 -16.63 -32.23 11.89
N ILE A 348 -16.37 -33.34 12.61
CA ILE A 348 -16.10 -34.69 12.06
C ILE A 348 -16.67 -35.74 13.01
N ASP A 349 -17.36 -36.76 12.50
CA ASP A 349 -17.79 -37.98 13.23
C ASP A 349 -18.38 -37.71 14.64
N ASN A 350 -19.33 -36.78 14.74
CA ASN A 350 -19.96 -36.35 16.00
C ASN A 350 -18.98 -35.75 17.02
N MET A 351 -17.93 -35.07 16.55
CA MET A 351 -17.11 -34.17 17.35
C MET A 351 -17.05 -32.79 16.71
N CYS A 352 -17.24 -31.75 17.52
CA CYS A 352 -17.06 -30.36 17.15
C CYS A 352 -15.72 -29.86 17.68
N TYR A 353 -14.95 -29.18 16.84
CA TYR A 353 -13.61 -28.68 17.13
C TYR A 353 -13.63 -27.15 17.24
N GLN A 354 -12.79 -26.59 18.11
CA GLN A 354 -12.63 -25.14 18.17
C GLN A 354 -11.99 -24.58 16.89
N TYR A 355 -11.06 -25.32 16.29
CA TYR A 355 -10.36 -24.96 15.06
C TYR A 355 -10.89 -25.77 13.88
N ILE A 356 -10.79 -25.23 12.67
CA ILE A 356 -11.29 -25.85 11.43
C ILE A 356 -10.51 -27.14 11.18
N PRO A 357 -11.14 -28.33 11.19
CA PRO A 357 -10.45 -29.56 10.85
C PRO A 357 -10.05 -29.57 9.37
N VAL A 358 -8.84 -30.04 9.07
CA VAL A 358 -8.30 -30.12 7.71
C VAL A 358 -7.58 -31.46 7.50
N LEU A 359 -7.69 -32.02 6.30
CA LEU A 359 -7.00 -33.25 5.91
C LEU A 359 -5.82 -32.94 5.00
N THR A 360 -4.68 -33.54 5.33
CA THR A 360 -3.48 -33.52 4.49
C THR A 360 -3.62 -34.47 3.29
N GLU A 361 -2.69 -34.37 2.35
CA GLU A 361 -2.56 -35.32 1.23
C GLU A 361 -2.33 -36.78 1.68
N TYR A 362 -1.76 -36.98 2.86
CA TYR A 362 -1.53 -38.30 3.46
C TYR A 362 -2.70 -38.76 4.34
N GLY A 363 -3.80 -38.00 4.40
CA GLY A 363 -4.97 -38.33 5.22
C GLY A 363 -4.81 -38.04 6.72
N HIS A 364 -3.79 -37.27 7.13
CA HIS A 364 -3.66 -36.83 8.51
C HIS A 364 -4.65 -35.70 8.81
N LEU A 365 -5.26 -35.77 10.00
CA LEU A 365 -6.13 -34.71 10.50
C LEU A 365 -5.30 -33.66 11.24
N LEU A 366 -5.40 -32.41 10.78
CA LEU A 366 -4.85 -31.22 11.41
C LEU A 366 -5.97 -30.21 11.64
N PHE A 367 -5.65 -29.08 12.27
CA PHE A 367 -6.63 -28.07 12.64
C PHE A 367 -6.15 -26.68 12.34
N VAL A 368 -7.01 -25.82 11.80
CA VAL A 368 -6.68 -24.46 11.43
C VAL A 368 -7.37 -23.47 12.35
N ASP A 369 -6.59 -22.61 12.99
CA ASP A 369 -7.13 -21.56 13.86
C ASP A 369 -7.70 -20.36 13.07
N ASN A 370 -8.23 -19.37 13.77
CA ASN A 370 -8.81 -18.17 13.16
C ASN A 370 -7.78 -17.28 12.45
N ASN A 371 -6.49 -17.49 12.69
CA ASN A 371 -5.38 -16.80 12.04
C ASN A 371 -4.82 -17.59 10.83
N ASN A 372 -5.48 -18.69 10.45
CA ASN A 372 -5.10 -19.60 9.37
C ASN A 372 -3.83 -20.43 9.64
N TYR A 373 -3.43 -20.63 10.90
CA TYR A 373 -2.31 -21.51 11.24
C TYR A 373 -2.76 -22.93 11.50
N VAL A 374 -1.95 -23.87 11.02
CA VAL A 374 -2.15 -25.30 11.20
C VAL A 374 -1.62 -25.74 12.57
N HIS A 375 -2.39 -26.57 13.24
CA HIS A 375 -2.14 -27.13 14.57
C HIS A 375 -2.36 -28.65 14.53
N HIS A 376 -1.58 -29.38 15.31
CA HIS A 376 -1.78 -30.82 15.49
C HIS A 376 -2.96 -31.15 16.44
N PHE A 377 -3.43 -30.17 17.20
CA PHE A 377 -4.47 -30.34 18.19
C PHE A 377 -5.50 -29.19 18.09
N SER A 378 -6.76 -29.54 18.29
CA SER A 378 -7.83 -28.60 18.57
C SER A 378 -8.60 -29.10 19.78
N PRO A 379 -8.94 -28.21 20.74
CA PRO A 379 -9.98 -28.51 21.71
C PRO A 379 -11.23 -29.02 20.98
N SER A 380 -11.83 -30.10 21.50
CA SER A 380 -12.98 -30.76 20.88
C SER A 380 -14.03 -31.14 21.92
N ARG A 381 -15.29 -31.19 21.51
CA ARG A 381 -16.41 -31.69 22.32
C ARG A 381 -17.21 -32.71 21.51
N LYS A 382 -17.54 -33.84 22.15
CA LYS A 382 -18.40 -34.86 21.57
C LYS A 382 -19.84 -34.36 21.58
N TYR A 383 -20.57 -34.58 20.48
CA TYR A 383 -22.02 -34.35 20.49
C TYR A 383 -22.67 -35.34 21.47
N LEU A 384 -23.61 -34.85 22.27
CA LEU A 384 -24.56 -35.74 22.94
C LEU A 384 -25.59 -36.16 21.89
N GLN A 385 -25.27 -37.19 21.10
CA GLN A 385 -26.24 -37.91 20.29
C GLN A 385 -27.25 -38.59 21.23
N ASN A 386 -28.31 -37.88 21.59
CA ASN A 386 -29.59 -38.54 21.74
C ASN A 386 -30.26 -38.40 20.38
N GLU A 387 -30.32 -39.50 19.61
CA GLU A 387 -31.14 -39.62 18.42
C GLU A 387 -32.55 -39.10 18.75
N ARG A 388 -32.86 -37.90 18.29
CA ARG A 388 -34.21 -37.37 18.31
C ARG A 388 -34.54 -36.99 16.88
N TYR A 389 -35.06 -37.97 16.14
CA TYR A 389 -35.84 -37.67 14.95
C TYR A 389 -36.94 -36.67 15.34
N PHE A 390 -37.12 -35.60 14.57
CA PHE A 390 -38.29 -34.74 14.70
C PHE A 390 -39.50 -35.52 14.17
N THR A 391 -40.21 -36.25 15.03
CA THR A 391 -41.35 -37.07 14.61
C THR A 391 -42.57 -36.25 14.15
N LEU A 392 -42.48 -34.93 14.08
CA LEU A 392 -43.59 -34.04 13.68
C LEU A 392 -43.39 -33.27 12.37
N TYR A 393 -42.21 -33.34 11.74
CA TYR A 393 -41.94 -32.67 10.47
C TYR A 393 -41.42 -33.71 9.48
N GLY A 394 -42.11 -33.89 8.36
CA GLY A 394 -41.66 -34.79 7.29
C GLY A 394 -40.18 -34.55 6.98
N GLN A 395 -39.35 -35.54 7.33
CA GLN A 395 -37.92 -35.71 7.01
C GLN A 395 -37.16 -34.41 6.68
N ILE A 396 -36.91 -33.57 7.68
CA ILE A 396 -35.80 -32.60 7.62
C ILE A 396 -34.61 -33.24 8.37
N PRO A 397 -33.49 -33.53 7.70
CA PRO A 397 -32.27 -33.98 8.36
C PRO A 397 -31.80 -32.91 9.34
N ASP A 398 -31.44 -33.31 10.57
CA ASP A 398 -30.57 -32.51 11.43
C ASP A 398 -29.22 -32.40 10.71
N ASP A 399 -29.00 -31.29 10.00
CA ASP A 399 -27.89 -31.12 9.06
C ASP A 399 -26.54 -30.81 9.73
N GLY A 400 -26.47 -30.95 11.06
CA GLY A 400 -25.20 -30.96 11.79
C GLY A 400 -24.52 -29.59 11.89
N HIS A 401 -25.18 -28.50 11.51
CA HIS A 401 -24.63 -27.17 11.68
C HIS A 401 -24.46 -26.84 13.17
N CYS A 402 -23.19 -26.71 13.60
CA CYS A 402 -22.82 -26.05 14.85
C CYS A 402 -23.66 -24.78 14.97
N GLY A 403 -24.48 -24.70 16.03
CA GLY A 403 -25.63 -23.81 16.13
C GLY A 403 -25.38 -22.40 15.59
N PHE A 404 -26.36 -21.91 14.81
CA PHE A 404 -26.43 -20.57 14.25
C PHE A 404 -25.70 -19.52 15.09
N HIS A 405 -24.52 -19.16 14.60
CA HIS A 405 -23.65 -18.13 15.14
C HIS A 405 -23.98 -16.81 14.44
N CYS A 406 -25.07 -16.17 14.86
CA CYS A 406 -25.31 -14.76 14.64
C CYS A 406 -26.04 -14.18 15.87
N MET A 407 -25.32 -13.78 16.90
CA MET A 407 -25.75 -12.61 17.66
C MET A 407 -25.52 -11.40 16.77
N ASN A 408 -26.35 -11.25 15.72
CA ASN A 408 -26.45 -9.97 15.07
C ASN A 408 -27.10 -9.05 16.10
N VAL A 409 -26.30 -8.18 16.72
CA VAL A 409 -26.83 -7.02 17.41
C VAL A 409 -27.56 -6.22 16.34
N ILE A 410 -28.86 -6.45 16.19
CA ILE A 410 -29.72 -5.64 15.33
C ILE A 410 -29.90 -4.33 16.06
N THR A 411 -28.93 -3.44 15.86
CA THR A 411 -28.90 -2.11 16.48
C THR A 411 -29.96 -1.20 15.87
N THR A 412 -30.29 -0.13 16.58
CA THR A 412 -31.07 1.00 16.05
C THR A 412 -30.27 1.89 15.10
N ASN A 413 -29.01 1.55 14.80
CA ASN A 413 -28.12 2.34 13.98
C ASN A 413 -28.39 2.13 12.49
N ASP A 414 -28.82 3.20 11.82
CA ASP A 414 -29.19 3.20 10.40
C ASP A 414 -28.05 2.82 9.44
N ASN A 415 -26.80 2.86 9.90
CA ASN A 415 -25.62 2.76 9.03
C ASN A 415 -25.26 1.33 8.58
N ASN A 416 -25.80 0.28 9.22
CA ASN A 416 -25.38 -1.10 8.98
C ASN A 416 -26.47 -2.02 8.38
N GLY A 417 -27.56 -1.47 7.85
CA GLY A 417 -28.64 -2.27 7.21
C GLY A 417 -29.53 -3.08 8.18
N HIS A 418 -29.19 -3.12 9.46
CA HIS A 418 -29.93 -3.81 10.52
C HIS A 418 -31.33 -3.23 10.75
N LEU A 419 -31.57 -1.94 10.46
CA LEU A 419 -32.88 -1.32 10.62
C LEU A 419 -33.95 -1.91 9.69
N ASN A 420 -33.57 -2.31 8.47
CA ASN A 420 -34.49 -2.97 7.54
C ASN A 420 -34.80 -4.39 8.00
N ILE A 421 -33.79 -5.14 8.46
CA ILE A 421 -33.99 -6.47 9.06
C ILE A 421 -34.92 -6.38 10.28
N ARG A 422 -34.72 -5.37 11.13
CA ARG A 422 -35.59 -5.07 12.29
C ARG A 422 -37.04 -4.83 11.85
N ARG A 423 -37.25 -3.98 10.85
CA ARG A 423 -38.58 -3.66 10.33
C ARG A 423 -39.26 -4.91 9.78
N GLU A 424 -38.54 -5.72 9.00
CA GLU A 424 -39.08 -6.98 8.44
C GLU A 424 -39.43 -7.99 9.54
N VAL A 425 -38.62 -8.13 10.59
CA VAL A 425 -38.93 -9.03 11.73
C VAL A 425 -40.14 -8.55 12.53
N LEU A 426 -40.24 -7.25 12.79
CA LEU A 426 -41.42 -6.67 13.48
C LEU A 426 -42.67 -6.79 12.62
N THR A 427 -42.59 -6.46 11.33
CA THR A 427 -43.70 -6.61 10.38
C THR A 427 -44.09 -8.08 10.23
N PHE A 428 -43.14 -9.02 10.22
CA PHE A 428 -43.42 -10.45 10.25
C PHE A 428 -44.16 -10.86 11.53
N TYR A 429 -43.74 -10.38 12.71
CA TYR A 429 -44.40 -10.66 13.97
C TYR A 429 -45.82 -10.08 14.04
N GLU A 430 -46.00 -8.83 13.60
CA GLU A 430 -47.32 -8.18 13.52
C GLU A 430 -48.25 -8.89 12.52
N ASN A 431 -47.74 -9.29 11.35
CA ASN A 431 -48.51 -10.06 10.36
C ASN A 431 -48.90 -11.43 10.90
N MET A 432 -48.01 -12.10 11.63
CA MET A 432 -48.30 -13.38 12.28
C MET A 432 -49.39 -13.23 13.36
N GLN A 433 -49.37 -12.18 14.19
CA GLN A 433 -50.42 -11.96 15.19
C GLN A 433 -51.80 -11.69 14.55
N ASN A 434 -51.83 -11.09 13.36
CA ASN A 434 -53.06 -10.69 12.69
C ASN A 434 -53.57 -11.73 11.67
N ASP A 435 -52.73 -12.67 11.21
CA ASP A 435 -53.11 -13.78 10.33
C ASP A 435 -53.15 -15.11 11.09
N ILE A 436 -54.33 -15.41 11.63
CA ILE A 436 -54.62 -16.63 12.40
C ILE A 436 -54.37 -17.90 11.56
N SER A 437 -54.51 -17.85 10.23
CA SER A 437 -54.26 -19.02 9.37
C SER A 437 -52.77 -19.29 9.19
N PHE A 438 -51.97 -18.23 9.04
CA PHE A 438 -50.51 -18.30 8.95
C PHE A 438 -49.89 -18.73 10.29
N ALA A 439 -50.40 -18.21 11.41
CA ALA A 439 -50.00 -18.58 12.77
C ALA A 439 -50.39 -20.03 13.14
N ASN A 440 -51.55 -20.52 12.70
CA ASN A 440 -51.98 -21.88 12.99
C ASN A 440 -51.31 -22.94 12.09
N ASN A 441 -50.90 -22.58 10.86
CA ASN A 441 -50.21 -23.50 9.94
C ASN A 441 -48.72 -23.69 10.27
N HIS A 442 -48.15 -22.85 11.13
CA HIS A 442 -46.75 -22.92 11.50
C HIS A 442 -46.63 -22.75 13.03
N SER A 443 -46.24 -23.82 13.74
CA SER A 443 -46.17 -23.85 15.20
C SER A 443 -45.01 -23.01 15.77
N TRP A 444 -45.09 -21.68 15.62
CA TRP A 444 -44.09 -20.75 16.14
C TRP A 444 -44.30 -20.52 17.64
N PHE A 445 -43.20 -20.55 18.41
CA PHE A 445 -43.22 -20.26 19.85
C PHE A 445 -42.36 -19.03 20.12
N PHE A 446 -43.01 -17.91 20.45
CA PHE A 446 -42.37 -16.67 20.85
C PHE A 446 -42.60 -16.47 22.35
N GLU A 447 -41.51 -16.43 23.11
CA GLU A 447 -41.56 -16.30 24.57
C GLU A 447 -40.86 -14.98 24.95
N ARG A 448 -41.61 -14.06 25.56
CA ARG A 448 -41.03 -12.84 26.14
C ARG A 448 -40.42 -13.22 27.48
N VAL A 449 -39.10 -13.15 27.57
CA VAL A 449 -38.36 -13.49 28.78
C VAL A 449 -37.75 -12.25 29.41
N THR A 450 -37.58 -12.29 30.72
CA THR A 450 -36.91 -11.24 31.48
C THR A 450 -35.39 -11.37 31.41
N SER A 451 -34.67 -10.29 31.69
CA SER A 451 -33.20 -10.31 31.79
C SER A 451 -32.67 -11.35 32.77
N LEU A 452 -33.41 -11.60 33.86
CA LEU A 452 -33.08 -12.60 34.88
C LEU A 452 -33.20 -14.05 34.36
N GLU A 453 -34.18 -14.31 33.49
CA GLU A 453 -34.36 -15.62 32.84
C GLU A 453 -33.30 -15.86 31.76
N ILE A 454 -32.89 -14.80 31.05
CA ILE A 454 -31.76 -14.83 30.10
C ILE A 454 -30.47 -15.22 30.82
N ASP A 455 -30.17 -14.63 31.98
CA ASP A 455 -28.99 -14.97 32.77
C ASP A 455 -29.02 -16.42 33.29
N SER A 456 -30.20 -16.94 33.65
CA SER A 456 -30.37 -18.34 34.01
C SER A 456 -30.12 -19.29 32.84
N HIS A 457 -30.57 -18.92 31.63
CA HIS A 457 -30.26 -19.66 30.40
C HIS A 457 -28.78 -19.59 30.03
N ARG A 458 -28.14 -18.42 30.17
CA ARG A 458 -26.70 -18.19 29.95
C ARG A 458 -25.84 -19.17 30.76
N ASN A 459 -26.15 -19.35 32.03
CA ASN A 459 -25.40 -20.24 32.92
C ASN A 459 -25.53 -21.73 32.55
N ARG A 460 -26.51 -22.11 31.73
CA ARG A 460 -26.69 -23.48 31.23
C ARG A 460 -25.92 -23.75 29.92
N VAL A 461 -25.55 -22.72 29.17
CA VAL A 461 -24.79 -22.84 27.91
C VAL A 461 -23.32 -22.51 28.18
N GLY A 462 -22.50 -23.51 28.47
CA GLY A 462 -21.08 -23.31 28.78
C GLY A 462 -20.29 -22.73 27.60
N HIS A 463 -19.94 -21.44 27.66
CA HIS A 463 -19.33 -20.68 26.57
C HIS A 463 -17.84 -20.97 26.35
N PHE A 464 -17.38 -20.84 25.10
CA PHE A 464 -15.95 -20.75 24.72
C PHE A 464 -15.51 -19.34 24.30
N GLN A 465 -16.43 -18.36 24.20
CA GLN A 465 -16.14 -16.95 23.92
C GLN A 465 -16.94 -16.03 24.86
N SER A 466 -16.44 -14.81 25.06
CA SER A 466 -17.08 -13.79 25.91
C SER A 466 -18.39 -13.30 25.28
N THR A 467 -19.45 -13.25 26.08
CA THR A 467 -20.71 -12.61 25.72
C THR A 467 -20.53 -11.11 25.49
N ALA A 468 -21.43 -10.48 24.72
CA ALA A 468 -21.46 -9.01 24.63
C ALA A 468 -21.57 -8.39 26.04
N PRO A 469 -20.94 -7.23 26.32
CA PRO A 469 -21.03 -6.56 27.60
C PRO A 469 -22.49 -6.32 28.03
N GLN A 470 -22.80 -6.58 29.30
CA GLN A 470 -24.17 -6.48 29.85
C GLN A 470 -24.78 -5.08 29.72
N GLU A 471 -23.92 -4.05 29.66
CA GLU A 471 -24.27 -2.65 29.40
C GLU A 471 -24.85 -2.39 27.99
N ASN A 472 -24.64 -3.31 27.05
CA ASN A 472 -25.23 -3.27 25.70
C ASN A 472 -26.53 -4.09 25.61
N TRP A 473 -26.92 -4.77 26.69
CA TRP A 473 -28.14 -5.58 26.73
C TRP A 473 -29.30 -4.65 27.08
N CYS A 474 -30.41 -4.78 26.35
CA CYS A 474 -31.61 -3.97 26.52
C CYS A 474 -31.47 -2.45 26.21
N SER A 475 -30.29 -1.97 25.79
CA SER A 475 -30.07 -0.61 25.27
C SER A 475 -29.91 -0.57 23.75
N ASP A 476 -29.23 -1.58 23.17
CA ASP A 476 -28.96 -1.70 21.71
C ASP A 476 -29.21 -3.10 21.12
N ALA A 477 -29.62 -4.07 21.93
CA ALA A 477 -29.95 -5.44 21.50
C ALA A 477 -31.45 -5.73 21.72
N ASP A 478 -32.23 -5.69 20.64
CA ASP A 478 -33.68 -5.96 20.66
C ASP A 478 -34.03 -7.43 20.42
N PHE A 479 -33.10 -8.28 19.94
CA PHE A 479 -33.41 -9.67 19.58
C PHE A 479 -32.21 -10.60 19.80
N SER A 480 -32.48 -11.84 20.21
CA SER A 480 -31.51 -12.95 20.18
C SER A 480 -32.20 -14.20 19.65
N VAL A 481 -31.67 -14.82 18.60
CA VAL A 481 -32.23 -16.05 18.02
C VAL A 481 -31.50 -17.24 18.63
N TYR A 482 -32.25 -18.13 19.29
CA TYR A 482 -31.72 -19.35 19.84
C TYR A 482 -32.36 -20.54 19.15
N GLY A 483 -31.54 -21.42 18.58
CA GLY A 483 -31.98 -22.77 18.24
C GLY A 483 -31.89 -23.64 19.49
N PHE A 484 -33.00 -24.24 19.91
CA PHE A 484 -32.99 -25.33 20.89
C PHE A 484 -33.55 -26.58 20.24
N GLN A 485 -33.15 -27.76 20.74
CA GLN A 485 -33.60 -29.06 20.25
C GLN A 485 -35.14 -29.04 20.04
N GLN A 486 -35.58 -29.05 18.77
CA GLN A 486 -36.98 -29.04 18.30
C GLN A 486 -37.74 -27.70 18.27
N GLN A 487 -37.08 -26.55 18.45
CA GLN A 487 -37.70 -25.22 18.38
C GLN A 487 -36.72 -24.14 17.88
N ILE A 488 -37.16 -23.29 16.95
CA ILE A 488 -36.53 -21.97 16.73
C ILE A 488 -37.21 -21.01 17.71
N ARG A 489 -36.44 -20.46 18.65
CA ARG A 489 -36.92 -19.44 19.59
C ARG A 489 -36.34 -18.09 19.22
N PHE A 490 -37.22 -17.14 18.97
CA PHE A 490 -36.85 -15.73 18.91
C PHE A 490 -37.03 -15.17 20.32
N LEU A 491 -35.94 -14.77 20.98
CA LEU A 491 -36.02 -13.94 22.16
C LEU A 491 -36.12 -12.49 21.68
N ILE A 492 -37.25 -11.85 21.99
CA ILE A 492 -37.56 -10.44 21.75
C ILE A 492 -37.51 -9.71 23.09
#